data_AF-A0A9N9T013-F1
#
_entry.id   AF-A0A9N9T013-F1
#
_cell.length_a   1.000
_cell.length_b   1.000
_cell.length_c   1.000
_cell.angle_alpha   90.00
_cell.angle_beta   90.00
_cell.angle_gamma   90.00
#
_symmetry.space_group_name_H-M   'P 1'
#
loop_
_entity.id
_entity.type
_entity.pdbx_description
1 polymer ?
#
loop_
_entity_poly.entity_id
_entity_poly.type
_entity_poly.pdbx_seq_one_letter_code
_entity_poly.pdbx_strand_id
1 'polypeptide(L)'
;MQISIFFVLVIVGVSFCEKYSTKYDNIDLDEILKSDRLLNNYIACIMDRGSCTPDGKELKAQEPVNEQKILEKLRGRFPSASSIHVEDTSGGCGAMFNVSIETSDFKGLSIPKQHKIVYDALKEEISKIHGIHLQTIVSD
;
A
#
# COMPACT_ATOMS: atom_id res chain seq x y z
N MET A 1 -31.71 27.33 -0.61
CA MET A 1 -31.73 26.13 0.25
C MET A 1 -31.10 24.90 -0.42
N GLN A 2 -31.47 24.52 -1.65
CA GLN A 2 -30.84 23.39 -2.37
C GLN A 2 -29.34 23.59 -2.67
N ILE A 3 -28.93 24.81 -3.04
CA ILE A 3 -27.52 25.12 -3.38
C ILE A 3 -26.62 24.94 -2.15
N SER A 4 -27.09 25.38 -0.98
CA SER A 4 -26.36 25.22 0.29
C SER A 4 -26.20 23.75 0.69
N ILE A 5 -27.21 22.91 0.43
CA ILE A 5 -27.15 21.46 0.71
C ILE A 5 -26.17 20.76 -0.23
N PHE A 6 -26.17 21.15 -1.52
CA PHE A 6 -25.24 20.59 -2.50
C PHE A 6 -23.79 20.95 -2.20
N PHE A 7 -23.54 22.19 -1.77
CA PHE A 7 -22.21 22.64 -1.38
C PHE A 7 -21.68 21.91 -0.14
N VAL A 8 -22.55 21.64 0.84
CA VAL A 8 -22.20 20.85 2.03
C VAL A 8 -21.91 19.39 1.68
N LEU A 9 -22.68 18.77 0.79
CA LEU A 9 -22.44 17.39 0.34
C LEU A 9 -21.12 17.24 -0.45
N VAL A 10 -20.78 18.24 -1.28
CA VAL A 10 -19.51 18.26 -2.02
C VAL A 10 -18.32 18.41 -1.06
N ILE A 11 -18.41 19.25 -0.03
CA ILE A 11 -17.34 19.42 0.96
C ILE A 11 -17.10 18.12 1.75
N VAL A 12 -18.16 17.41 2.13
CA VAL A 12 -18.03 16.13 2.88
C VAL A 12 -17.45 15.01 2.01
N GLY A 13 -17.75 14.98 0.71
CA GLY A 13 -17.24 13.96 -0.22
C GLY A 13 -15.74 14.06 -0.52
N VAL A 14 -15.11 15.23 -0.36
CA VAL A 14 -13.69 15.47 -0.69
C VAL A 14 -12.74 14.97 0.40
N SER A 15 -13.22 14.63 1.61
CA SER A 15 -12.37 14.31 2.77
C SER A 15 -11.86 12.86 2.87
N PHE A 16 -12.00 12.02 1.84
CA PHE A 16 -11.62 10.60 1.94
C PHE A 16 -10.12 10.33 1.66
N CYS A 17 -9.24 10.97 2.42
CA CYS A 17 -7.87 10.50 2.68
C CYS A 17 -7.37 11.08 4.02
N GLU A 18 -8.10 10.79 5.11
CA GLU A 18 -7.66 11.19 6.44
C GLU A 18 -6.57 10.24 6.97
N LYS A 19 -5.31 10.67 6.86
CA LYS A 19 -4.41 11.00 7.99
C LYS A 19 -2.95 10.99 7.54
N TYR A 20 -2.46 12.16 7.16
CA TYR A 20 -1.03 12.47 7.31
C TYR A 20 -0.79 12.89 8.76
N SER A 21 0.31 12.40 9.33
CA SER A 21 0.68 12.68 10.72
C SER A 21 0.98 14.18 10.88
N THR A 22 0.25 14.87 11.75
CA THR A 22 0.47 16.29 12.08
C THR A 22 1.73 16.53 12.92
N LYS A 23 2.53 15.48 13.17
CA LYS A 23 3.72 15.53 14.05
C LYS A 23 4.84 16.41 13.49
N TYR A 24 4.86 16.62 12.17
CA TYR A 24 5.94 17.33 11.47
C TYR A 24 5.47 18.59 10.72
N ASP A 25 4.29 19.12 11.03
CA ASP A 25 3.68 20.26 10.33
C ASP A 25 4.48 21.58 10.47
N ASN A 26 5.47 21.62 11.37
CA ASN A 26 6.31 22.79 11.64
C ASN A 26 7.79 22.57 11.27
N ILE A 27 8.11 21.53 10.49
CA ILE A 27 9.46 21.34 9.96
C ILE A 27 9.57 22.09 8.63
N ASP A 28 10.56 22.96 8.51
CA ASP A 28 10.90 23.62 7.25
C ASP A 28 11.54 22.59 6.29
N LEU A 29 10.69 21.96 5.47
CA LEU A 29 11.09 20.94 4.49
C LEU A 29 12.12 21.48 3.49
N ASP A 30 12.08 22.79 3.21
CA ASP A 30 12.99 23.42 2.25
C ASP A 30 14.42 23.53 2.79
N GLU A 31 14.61 23.57 4.11
CA GLU A 31 15.94 23.53 4.72
C GLU A 31 16.53 22.11 4.69
N ILE A 32 15.70 21.08 4.90
CA ILE A 32 16.11 19.66 4.89
C ILE A 32 16.41 19.17 3.46
N LEU A 33 15.61 19.57 2.47
CA LEU A 33 15.78 19.15 1.08
C LEU A 33 16.96 19.84 0.37
N LYS A 34 17.50 20.95 0.92
CA LYS A 34 18.67 21.65 0.34
C LYS A 34 20.00 20.97 0.58
N SER A 35 20.07 19.94 1.43
CA SER A 35 21.31 19.20 1.67
C SER A 35 21.31 17.88 0.89
N ASP A 36 21.92 17.90 -0.29
CA ASP A 36 22.07 16.71 -1.14
C ASP A 36 22.72 15.54 -0.40
N ARG A 37 23.61 15.81 0.56
CA ARG A 37 24.26 14.76 1.36
C ARG A 37 23.27 14.07 2.31
N LEU A 38 22.42 14.84 2.98
CA LEU A 38 21.41 14.29 3.89
C LEU A 38 20.33 13.57 3.08
N LEU A 39 19.81 14.21 2.02
CA LEU A 39 18.80 13.63 1.14
C LEU A 39 19.27 12.29 0.53
N ASN A 40 20.49 12.22 0.01
CA ASN A 40 21.02 10.98 -0.57
C ASN A 40 21.20 9.87 0.48
N ASN A 41 21.53 10.19 1.73
CA ASN A 41 21.56 9.19 2.80
C ASN A 41 20.15 8.66 3.13
N TYR A 42 19.13 9.53 3.18
CA TYR A 42 17.74 9.11 3.38
C TYR A 42 17.23 8.25 2.21
N ILE A 43 17.49 8.66 0.97
CA ILE A 43 17.12 7.90 -0.24
C ILE A 43 17.81 6.53 -0.25
N ALA A 44 19.12 6.49 0.06
CA ALA A 44 19.87 5.24 0.12
C ALA A 44 19.32 4.30 1.19
N CYS A 45 18.90 4.80 2.35
CA CYS A 45 18.23 3.99 3.36
C CYS A 45 16.89 3.42 2.85
N ILE A 46 16.02 4.27 2.30
CA ILE A 46 14.69 3.84 1.83
C ILE A 46 14.84 2.74 0.76
N MET A 47 15.79 2.87 -0.14
CA MET A 47 16.07 1.90 -1.21
C MET A 47 16.90 0.66 -0.78
N ASP A 48 17.21 0.47 0.51
CA ASP A 48 18.08 -0.62 1.01
C ASP A 48 19.51 -0.62 0.41
N ARG A 49 20.03 0.55 0.03
CA ARG A 49 21.35 0.72 -0.61
C ARG A 49 22.41 1.35 0.30
N GLY A 50 22.12 1.55 1.59
CA GLY A 50 23.05 2.23 2.50
C GLY A 50 22.67 2.13 3.97
N SER A 51 23.46 2.79 4.83
CA SER A 51 23.18 2.89 6.26
C SER A 51 21.99 3.80 6.53
N CYS A 52 21.26 3.52 7.61
CA CYS A 52 20.06 4.27 7.97
C CYS A 52 20.18 4.89 9.36
N THR A 53 19.93 6.21 9.45
CA THR A 53 19.82 6.95 10.71
C THR A 53 18.54 6.55 11.46
N PRO A 54 18.42 6.81 12.78
CA PRO A 54 17.18 6.56 13.52
C PRO A 54 15.95 7.19 12.86
N ASP A 55 16.05 8.47 12.48
CA ASP A 55 14.98 9.20 11.78
C ASP A 55 14.69 8.59 10.40
N GLY A 56 15.73 8.15 9.68
CA GLY A 56 15.57 7.48 8.39
C GLY A 56 14.82 6.16 8.51
N LYS A 57 14.98 5.44 9.62
CA LYS A 57 14.23 4.21 9.90
C LYS A 57 12.77 4.51 10.21
N GLU A 58 12.48 5.59 10.93
CA GLU A 58 11.11 6.05 11.17
C GLU A 58 10.42 6.42 9.85
N LEU A 59 11.11 7.16 8.97
CA LEU A 59 10.59 7.52 7.64
C LEU A 59 10.37 6.28 6.76
N LYS A 60 11.33 5.36 6.72
CA LYS A 60 11.20 4.10 5.98
C LYS A 60 10.05 3.22 6.49
N ALA A 61 9.77 3.26 7.79
CA ALA A 61 8.65 2.51 8.36
C ALA A 61 7.29 3.05 7.89
N GLN A 62 7.22 4.34 7.53
CA GLN A 62 6.05 5.01 6.96
C GLN A 62 5.99 4.94 5.42
N GLU A 63 6.92 4.25 4.77
CA GLU A 63 6.86 4.08 3.31
C GLU A 63 5.55 3.35 2.93
N PRO A 64 4.71 3.95 2.08
CA PRO A 64 3.45 3.34 1.67
C PRO A 64 3.71 2.03 0.95
N VAL A 65 2.87 1.03 1.20
CA VAL A 65 2.92 -0.22 0.44
C VAL A 65 2.63 0.13 -1.02
N ASN A 66 3.45 -0.36 -1.95
CA ASN A 66 3.23 -0.15 -3.37
C ASN A 66 2.70 -1.44 -4.03
N GLU A 67 2.08 -1.25 -5.20
CA GLU A 67 1.52 -2.34 -6.00
C GLU A 67 2.58 -3.39 -6.37
N GLN A 68 3.77 -2.93 -6.78
CA GLN A 68 4.85 -3.81 -7.24
C GLN A 68 5.33 -4.79 -6.17
N LYS A 69 5.41 -4.35 -4.91
CA LYS A 69 5.85 -5.16 -3.79
C LYS A 69 4.83 -6.25 -3.46
N ILE A 70 3.53 -5.92 -3.50
CA ILE A 70 2.46 -6.92 -3.34
C ILE A 70 2.54 -7.93 -4.48
N LEU A 71 2.70 -7.46 -5.72
CA LEU A 71 2.80 -8.31 -6.90
C LEU A 71 3.99 -9.28 -6.82
N GLU A 72 5.17 -8.79 -6.41
CA GLU A 72 6.37 -9.62 -6.26
C GLU A 72 6.18 -10.71 -5.19
N LYS A 73 5.65 -10.34 -4.01
CA LYS A 73 5.33 -11.30 -2.93
C LYS A 73 4.36 -12.39 -3.40
N LEU A 74 3.29 -11.99 -4.09
CA LEU A 74 2.29 -12.94 -4.59
C LEU A 74 2.87 -13.85 -5.69
N ARG A 75 3.68 -13.31 -6.61
CA ARG A 75 4.36 -14.12 -7.64
C ARG A 75 5.34 -15.12 -7.03
N GLY A 76 6.08 -14.71 -5.99
CA GLY A 76 6.97 -15.62 -5.27
C GLY A 76 6.21 -16.73 -4.52
N ARG A 77 5.00 -16.43 -4.01
CA ARG A 77 4.19 -17.38 -3.26
C ARG A 77 3.40 -18.35 -4.14
N PHE A 78 2.91 -17.89 -5.29
CA PHE A 78 2.03 -18.64 -6.19
C PHE A 78 2.67 -18.76 -7.59
N PRO A 79 3.71 -19.60 -7.74
CA PRO A 79 4.43 -19.75 -9.02
C PRO A 79 3.58 -20.40 -10.13
N SER A 80 2.50 -21.09 -9.76
CA SER A 80 1.52 -21.71 -10.67
C SER A 80 0.42 -20.74 -11.12
N ALA A 81 0.44 -19.48 -10.66
CA ALA A 81 -0.58 -18.50 -11.02
C ALA A 81 -0.52 -18.15 -12.50
N SER A 82 -1.66 -18.25 -13.17
CA SER A 82 -1.84 -17.87 -14.58
C SER A 82 -1.91 -16.35 -14.72
N SER A 83 -2.53 -15.68 -13.75
CA SER A 83 -2.67 -14.23 -13.71
C SER A 83 -2.68 -13.72 -12.28
N ILE A 84 -1.96 -12.63 -12.03
CA ILE A 84 -2.00 -11.87 -10.78
C ILE A 84 -2.15 -10.40 -11.14
N HIS A 85 -3.25 -9.80 -10.70
CA HIS A 85 -3.52 -8.39 -10.87
C HIS A 85 -3.65 -7.72 -9.49
N VAL A 86 -2.92 -6.63 -9.32
CA VAL A 86 -2.98 -5.78 -8.13
C VAL A 86 -3.26 -4.37 -8.64
N GLU A 87 -4.22 -3.68 -8.06
CA GLU A 87 -4.57 -2.31 -8.44
C GLU A 87 -4.73 -1.47 -7.18
N ASP A 88 -4.04 -0.33 -7.12
CA ASP A 88 -4.27 0.68 -6.08
C ASP A 88 -5.54 1.50 -6.41
N THR A 89 -6.57 1.34 -5.58
CA THR A 89 -7.85 2.07 -5.72
C THR A 89 -7.90 3.35 -4.90
N SER A 90 -6.82 3.67 -4.18
CA SER A 90 -6.68 4.87 -3.36
C SER A 90 -5.97 6.03 -4.06
N GLY A 91 -5.78 5.96 -5.38
CA GLY A 91 -5.18 7.04 -6.17
C GLY A 91 -3.69 7.28 -5.89
N GLY A 92 -2.96 6.24 -5.44
CA GLY A 92 -1.52 6.30 -5.16
C GLY A 92 -1.17 6.47 -3.67
N CYS A 93 -2.16 6.54 -2.79
CA CYS A 93 -1.94 6.61 -1.34
C CYS A 93 -1.54 5.25 -0.72
N GLY A 94 -1.69 4.14 -1.46
CA GLY A 94 -1.40 2.80 -0.95
C GLY A 94 -2.29 2.37 0.23
N ALA A 95 -3.50 2.93 0.32
CA ALA A 95 -4.42 2.68 1.42
C ALA A 95 -5.40 1.54 1.13
N MET A 96 -5.80 1.34 -0.13
CA MET A 96 -6.71 0.27 -0.55
C MET A 96 -6.31 -0.39 -1.86
N PHE A 97 -6.24 -1.72 -1.85
CA PHE A 97 -5.84 -2.52 -3.00
C PHE A 97 -6.93 -3.50 -3.43
N ASN A 98 -7.11 -3.65 -4.74
CA ASN A 98 -7.83 -4.77 -5.33
C ASN A 98 -6.81 -5.82 -5.78
N VAL A 99 -6.96 -7.05 -5.30
CA VAL A 99 -6.08 -8.18 -5.67
C VAL A 99 -6.92 -9.28 -6.29
N SER A 100 -6.56 -9.66 -7.50
CA SER A 100 -7.15 -10.80 -8.23
C SER A 100 -6.07 -11.81 -8.56
N ILE A 101 -6.25 -13.05 -8.11
CA ILE A 101 -5.29 -14.14 -8.32
C ILE A 101 -6.01 -15.30 -9.00
N GLU A 102 -5.48 -15.73 -10.13
CA GLU A 102 -5.89 -16.91 -10.85
C GLU A 102 -4.80 -17.99 -10.75
N THR A 103 -5.09 -19.09 -10.09
CA THR A 103 -4.13 -20.21 -9.91
C THR A 103 -4.84 -21.54 -9.73
N SER A 104 -4.19 -22.62 -10.16
CA SER A 104 -4.65 -23.99 -9.98
C SER A 104 -4.45 -24.50 -8.54
N ASP A 105 -3.64 -23.81 -7.73
CA ASP A 105 -3.40 -24.15 -6.31
C ASP A 105 -4.68 -24.08 -5.46
N PHE A 106 -5.69 -23.34 -5.93
CA PHE A 106 -6.97 -23.18 -5.25
C PHE A 106 -7.95 -24.33 -5.49
N LYS A 107 -7.61 -25.29 -6.36
CA LYS A 107 -8.47 -26.43 -6.71
C LYS A 107 -8.79 -27.28 -5.48
N GLY A 108 -10.08 -27.50 -5.24
CA GLY A 108 -10.57 -28.28 -4.09
C GLY A 108 -10.58 -27.53 -2.75
N LEU A 109 -10.17 -26.25 -2.71
CA LEU A 109 -10.26 -25.41 -1.51
C LEU A 109 -11.56 -24.60 -1.51
N SER A 110 -12.16 -24.41 -0.33
CA SER A 110 -13.27 -23.48 -0.17
C SER A 110 -12.78 -22.04 -0.23
N ILE A 111 -13.63 -21.10 -0.68
CA ILE A 111 -13.30 -19.67 -0.78
C ILE A 111 -12.64 -19.11 0.50
N PRO A 112 -13.12 -19.37 1.72
CA PRO A 112 -12.47 -18.86 2.93
C PRO A 112 -11.04 -19.40 3.12
N LYS A 113 -10.77 -20.65 2.71
CA LYS A 113 -9.42 -21.22 2.76
C LYS A 113 -8.51 -20.57 1.71
N GLN A 114 -9.01 -20.35 0.51
CA GLN A 114 -8.27 -19.64 -0.55
C GLN A 114 -7.86 -18.25 -0.06
N HIS A 115 -8.84 -17.48 0.43
CA HIS A 115 -8.61 -16.15 0.97
C HIS A 115 -7.62 -16.17 2.13
N LYS A 116 -7.76 -17.12 3.07
CA LYS A 116 -6.83 -17.26 4.19
C LYS A 116 -5.39 -17.44 3.73
N ILE A 117 -5.13 -18.29 2.73
CA ILE A 117 -3.77 -18.53 2.22
C ILE A 117 -3.16 -17.26 1.63
N VAL A 118 -3.96 -16.47 0.90
CA VAL A 118 -3.50 -15.19 0.33
C VAL A 118 -3.27 -14.14 1.42
N TYR A 119 -4.18 -14.03 2.38
CA TYR A 119 -4.03 -13.14 3.54
C TYR A 119 -2.80 -13.49 4.38
N ASP A 120 -2.53 -14.79 4.59
CA ASP A 120 -1.35 -15.26 5.30
C ASP A 120 -0.05 -14.89 4.56
N ALA A 121 -0.07 -14.88 3.22
CA ALA A 121 1.09 -14.48 2.40
C ALA A 121 1.37 -12.97 2.45
N LEU A 122 0.32 -12.16 2.61
CA LEU A 122 0.39 -10.69 2.63
C LEU A 122 0.30 -10.09 4.05
N LYS A 123 0.41 -10.91 5.10
CA LYS A 123 0.12 -10.50 6.48
C LYS A 123 0.94 -9.29 6.94
N GLU A 124 2.21 -9.23 6.55
CA GLU A 124 3.12 -8.15 6.92
C GLU A 124 2.75 -6.83 6.23
N GLU A 125 2.35 -6.91 4.97
CA GLU A 125 1.95 -5.80 4.13
C GLU A 125 0.57 -5.28 4.56
N ILE A 126 -0.39 -6.19 4.81
CA ILE A 126 -1.75 -5.84 5.21
C ILE A 126 -1.80 -5.10 6.55
N SER A 127 -0.85 -5.36 7.45
CA SER A 127 -0.75 -4.61 8.71
C SER A 127 -0.53 -3.10 8.52
N LYS A 128 -0.07 -2.70 7.33
CA LYS A 128 0.22 -1.30 6.96
C LYS A 128 -0.82 -0.69 6.03
N ILE A 129 -1.67 -1.50 5.38
CA ILE A 129 -2.74 -1.02 4.49
C ILE A 129 -4.05 -0.87 5.27
N HIS A 130 -4.92 0.05 4.84
CA HIS A 130 -6.23 0.24 5.47
C HIS A 130 -7.24 -0.84 5.03
N GLY A 131 -7.14 -1.33 3.79
CA GLY A 131 -8.06 -2.34 3.27
C GLY A 131 -7.56 -3.04 2.02
N ILE A 132 -8.11 -4.22 1.77
CA ILE A 132 -7.86 -5.01 0.56
C ILE A 132 -9.13 -5.76 0.16
N HIS A 133 -9.47 -5.70 -1.12
CA HIS A 133 -10.49 -6.53 -1.73
C HIS A 133 -9.79 -7.68 -2.48
N LEU A 134 -10.13 -8.92 -2.13
CA LEU A 134 -9.51 -10.12 -2.70
C LEU A 134 -10.52 -10.91 -3.52
N GLN A 135 -10.14 -11.25 -4.75
CA GLN A 135 -10.83 -12.20 -5.61
C GLN A 135 -9.89 -13.35 -5.95
N THR A 136 -10.36 -14.58 -5.74
CA THR A 136 -9.63 -15.81 -6.09
C THR A 136 -10.35 -16.56 -7.20
N ILE A 137 -9.61 -16.91 -8.23
CA ILE A 137 -10.10 -17.65 -9.40
C ILE A 137 -9.29 -18.95 -9.48
N VAL A 138 -9.97 -20.06 -9.70
CA VAL A 138 -9.33 -21.35 -9.91
C VAL A 138 -9.12 -21.51 -11.41
N SER A 139 -7.88 -21.62 -11.86
CA SER A 139 -7.59 -22.02 -13.25
C SER A 139 -7.74 -23.54 -13.41
N ASP A 140 -8.15 -23.96 -14.61
CA ASP A 140 -8.49 -25.35 -14.94
C ASP A 140 -7.30 -26.32 -14.87
#